data_AF-A0A9D8XX37-F1
#
_entry.id   AF-A0A9D8XX37-F1
#
_cell.length_a   1.000
_cell.length_b   1.000
_cell.length_c   1.000
_cell.angle_alpha   90.00
_cell.angle_beta   90.00
_cell.angle_gamma   90.00
#
_symmetry.space_group_name_H-M   'P 1'
#
loop_
_entity.id
_entity.type
_entity.pdbx_description
1 polymer ?
#
loop_
_entity_poly.entity_id
_entity_poly.type
_entity_poly.pdbx_seq_one_letter_code
_entity_poly.pdbx_strand_id
1 'polypeptide(L)'
;VKLGLDLISRRPRPSISALIELVGAKGDQRDQQKKKKPQKITSSFIGFTVAPRINAVGRVRSATLAVEFLLSDDPSRAREYAEVLCDANRERQEEENRIVRDAFAMIEAEHDFGRDPVIVLSSDEWHHGVIGIVASRITERYGLPTILVSFEGGDDPYPSPDDVGKGSGRSVKGLNLFDALSSCEDLLVKYGGHELAAGLSVRRGDFSDFRERINDYARERLTREALIPTIDADCELTGDELTLGLAGEIEGMEPFGVGNPTPCFVSRDLIVREIYPISGGKHTKLLVGAGDATFEAMCFRMSESALDRYVGETIDLLYTLGVNEYAGRRSLQMIVKDRRPSDDAADRFRAERDALSAFLDGKDPSGVEIPVPDRRDFAAVYRLLRETASMGERFFPVRSMLSRLTSDPSLPFGYLKLGLILHVFAESGIITLKEEGKDLYAVDLCKTEGKVDLEQSPLLSRIKLLASH
;
A
#
# COMPACT_ATOMS: atom_id res chain seq x y z
N VAL A 1 6.20 -0.87 -30.23
CA VAL A 1 6.87 -1.26 -28.97
C VAL A 1 7.53 -2.64 -29.06
N LYS A 2 6.79 -3.73 -29.36
CA LYS A 2 7.32 -5.11 -29.42
C LYS A 2 8.64 -5.27 -30.21
N LEU A 3 8.69 -4.75 -31.44
CA LEU A 3 9.91 -4.76 -32.27
C LEU A 3 11.10 -4.06 -31.59
N GLY A 4 10.87 -2.91 -30.96
CA GLY A 4 11.92 -2.16 -30.26
C GLY A 4 12.48 -2.90 -29.05
N LEU A 5 11.63 -3.59 -28.28
CA LEU A 5 12.06 -4.43 -27.16
C LEU A 5 12.91 -5.61 -27.65
N ASP A 6 12.50 -6.27 -28.74
CA ASP A 6 13.28 -7.36 -29.35
C ASP A 6 14.65 -6.87 -29.85
N LEU A 7 14.70 -5.70 -30.49
CA LEU A 7 15.96 -5.08 -30.93
C LEU A 7 16.87 -4.73 -29.74
N ILE A 8 16.34 -4.13 -28.67
CA ILE A 8 17.12 -3.84 -27.46
C ILE A 8 17.63 -5.14 -26.81
N SER A 9 16.82 -6.20 -26.81
CA SER A 9 17.21 -7.47 -26.21
C SER A 9 18.31 -8.21 -26.99
N ARG A 10 18.32 -8.10 -28.34
CA ARG A 10 19.26 -8.84 -29.19
C ARG A 10 20.51 -8.04 -29.54
N ARG A 11 20.35 -6.75 -29.82
CA ARG A 11 21.39 -5.85 -30.32
C ARG A 11 21.17 -4.43 -29.79
N PRO A 12 21.35 -4.21 -28.47
CA PRO A 12 21.24 -2.86 -27.91
C PRO A 12 22.34 -1.96 -28.49
N ARG A 13 22.05 -0.66 -28.61
CA ARG A 13 23.10 0.35 -28.84
C ARG A 13 24.09 0.36 -27.66
N PRO A 14 25.36 0.75 -27.85
CA PRO A 14 26.35 0.79 -26.78
C PRO A 14 25.88 1.52 -25.52
N SER A 15 25.25 2.68 -25.69
CA SER A 15 24.60 3.46 -24.62
C SER A 15 23.57 2.66 -23.83
N ILE A 16 22.59 2.07 -24.51
CA ILE A 16 21.53 1.28 -23.89
C ILE A 16 22.11 0.03 -23.21
N SER A 17 23.08 -0.64 -23.82
CA SER A 17 23.77 -1.79 -23.22
C SER A 17 24.45 -1.41 -21.91
N ALA A 18 25.24 -0.33 -21.91
CA ALA A 18 25.95 0.14 -20.73
C ALA A 18 24.99 0.46 -19.58
N LEU A 19 23.85 1.10 -19.87
CA LEU A 19 22.85 1.40 -18.86
C LEU A 19 22.16 0.13 -18.33
N ILE A 20 21.80 -0.82 -19.19
CA ILE A 20 21.20 -2.10 -18.77
C ILE A 20 22.15 -2.88 -17.86
N GLU A 21 23.44 -2.95 -18.22
CA GLU A 21 24.47 -3.63 -17.44
C GLU A 21 24.65 -3.02 -16.05
N LEU A 22 24.74 -1.68 -15.96
CA LEU A 22 24.89 -0.99 -14.68
C LEU A 22 23.69 -1.21 -13.76
N VAL A 23 22.48 -1.25 -14.31
CA VAL A 23 21.28 -1.46 -13.50
C VAL A 23 21.11 -2.92 -13.10
N GLY A 24 21.38 -3.87 -14.00
CA GLY A 24 21.39 -5.29 -13.69
C GLY A 24 22.46 -5.70 -12.67
N ALA A 25 23.59 -4.97 -12.61
CA ALA A 25 24.67 -5.25 -11.66
C ALA A 25 24.37 -4.85 -10.20
N LYS A 26 23.46 -3.90 -9.96
CA LYS A 26 23.12 -3.43 -8.59
C LYS A 26 22.03 -4.26 -7.90
N GLY A 27 21.29 -5.09 -8.64
CA GLY A 27 20.20 -5.93 -8.10
C GLY A 27 20.66 -7.15 -7.29
N ASP A 28 21.93 -7.56 -7.40
CA ASP A 28 22.39 -8.90 -6.99
C ASP A 28 23.71 -8.89 -6.19
N GLN A 29 23.93 -7.86 -5.36
CA GLN A 29 25.16 -7.76 -4.56
C GLN A 29 25.24 -8.79 -3.41
N ARG A 30 24.17 -9.54 -3.12
CA ARG A 30 24.13 -10.51 -2.02
C ARG A 30 24.53 -11.95 -2.40
N ASP A 31 24.61 -12.26 -3.69
CA ASP A 31 24.92 -13.62 -4.18
C ASP A 31 25.99 -13.56 -5.30
N GLN A 32 27.25 -13.30 -4.94
CA GLN A 32 28.37 -13.26 -5.89
C GLN A 32 28.67 -14.61 -6.60
N GLN A 33 27.95 -15.69 -6.25
CA GLN A 33 28.18 -17.05 -6.78
C GLN A 33 27.10 -17.54 -7.76
N LYS A 34 26.01 -16.83 -8.01
CA LYS A 34 25.01 -17.25 -9.00
C LYS A 34 25.33 -16.69 -10.39
N LYS A 35 25.38 -17.58 -11.41
CA LYS A 35 25.41 -17.17 -12.83
C LYS A 35 24.28 -16.17 -13.08
N LYS A 36 24.64 -14.92 -13.42
CA LYS A 36 23.67 -13.85 -13.73
C LYS A 36 22.74 -14.33 -14.84
N LYS A 37 21.45 -14.52 -14.52
CA LYS A 37 20.42 -14.68 -15.57
C LYS A 37 20.40 -13.38 -16.40
N PRO A 38 20.29 -13.45 -17.73
CA PRO A 38 20.15 -12.25 -18.55
C PRO A 38 18.87 -11.50 -18.16
N GLN A 39 18.98 -10.18 -18.01
CA GLN A 39 17.85 -9.32 -17.63
C GLN A 39 16.77 -9.37 -18.72
N LYS A 40 15.54 -9.80 -18.38
CA LYS A 40 14.40 -9.78 -19.31
C LYS A 40 14.06 -8.31 -19.64
N ILE A 41 14.05 -7.96 -20.93
CA ILE A 41 13.73 -6.62 -21.42
C ILE A 41 12.22 -6.54 -21.71
N THR A 42 11.46 -6.10 -20.73
CA THR A 42 10.01 -5.86 -20.85
C THR A 42 9.71 -4.36 -21.00
N SER A 43 8.49 -4.01 -21.43
CA SER A 43 8.03 -2.62 -21.41
C SER A 43 8.11 -2.02 -20.02
N SER A 44 7.76 -2.77 -18.98
CA SER A 44 7.87 -2.37 -17.57
C SER A 44 9.33 -2.13 -17.15
N PHE A 45 10.26 -2.98 -17.57
CA PHE A 45 11.69 -2.76 -17.31
C PHE A 45 12.16 -1.45 -17.95
N ILE A 46 11.80 -1.19 -19.21
CA ILE A 46 12.13 0.08 -19.86
C ILE A 46 11.46 1.27 -19.14
N GLY A 47 10.17 1.19 -18.86
CA GLY A 47 9.37 2.29 -18.29
C GLY A 47 9.71 2.64 -16.85
N PHE A 48 10.02 1.65 -16.01
CA PHE A 48 10.26 1.86 -14.57
C PHE A 48 11.74 1.81 -14.18
N THR A 49 12.62 1.34 -15.06
CA THR A 49 14.05 1.20 -14.76
C THR A 49 14.92 2.06 -15.66
N VAL A 50 14.79 1.95 -16.98
CA VAL A 50 15.66 2.65 -17.93
C VAL A 50 15.24 4.11 -18.09
N ALA A 51 13.97 4.36 -18.45
CA ALA A 51 13.45 5.69 -18.73
C ALA A 51 13.59 6.68 -17.56
N PRO A 52 13.37 6.30 -16.27
CA PRO A 52 13.53 7.24 -15.15
C PRO A 52 14.94 7.81 -15.02
N ARG A 53 15.98 7.05 -15.42
CA ARG A 53 17.38 7.52 -15.36
C ARG A 53 17.69 8.54 -16.44
N ILE A 54 17.14 8.32 -17.65
CA ILE A 54 17.23 9.28 -18.75
C ILE A 54 16.44 10.55 -18.40
N ASN A 55 15.26 10.41 -17.79
CA ASN A 55 14.44 11.56 -17.41
C ASN A 55 15.01 12.34 -16.21
N ALA A 56 15.78 11.69 -15.33
CA ALA A 56 16.33 12.32 -14.14
C ALA A 56 17.28 13.46 -14.49
N VAL A 57 18.14 13.30 -15.50
CA VAL A 57 19.08 14.38 -15.87
C VAL A 57 18.37 15.64 -16.33
N GLY A 58 17.19 15.57 -16.95
CA GLY A 58 16.40 16.75 -17.31
C GLY A 58 15.70 17.43 -16.12
N ARG A 59 15.65 16.77 -14.96
CA ARG A 59 14.99 17.29 -13.74
C ARG A 59 15.96 17.92 -12.76
N VAL A 60 17.15 17.33 -12.63
CA VAL A 60 18.16 17.74 -11.64
C VAL A 60 19.46 18.25 -12.28
N ARG A 61 19.64 18.09 -13.59
CA ARG A 61 20.87 18.48 -14.33
C ARG A 61 20.53 19.05 -15.71
N SER A 62 21.50 19.04 -16.63
CA SER A 62 21.29 19.41 -18.03
C SER A 62 20.70 18.25 -18.85
N ALA A 63 19.62 18.54 -19.58
CA ALA A 63 19.00 17.59 -20.51
C ALA A 63 19.94 17.18 -21.67
N THR A 64 20.97 17.98 -21.98
CA THR A 64 21.96 17.67 -23.04
C THR A 64 22.66 16.33 -22.79
N LEU A 65 22.87 15.95 -21.52
CA LEU A 65 23.49 14.69 -21.14
C LEU A 65 22.70 13.46 -21.61
N ALA A 66 21.36 13.54 -21.63
CA ALA A 66 20.53 12.45 -22.16
C ALA A 66 20.70 12.29 -23.67
N VAL A 67 20.85 13.40 -24.39
CA VAL A 67 21.07 13.40 -25.85
C VAL A 67 22.44 12.82 -26.19
N GLU A 68 23.49 13.28 -25.50
CA GLU A 68 24.85 12.76 -25.68
C GLU A 68 24.94 11.27 -25.37
N PHE A 69 24.28 10.83 -24.29
CA PHE A 69 24.15 9.41 -23.96
C PHE A 69 23.52 8.61 -25.12
N LEU A 70 22.36 9.04 -25.62
CA LEU A 70 21.64 8.31 -26.68
C LEU A 70 22.40 8.25 -28.01
N LEU A 71 23.23 9.27 -28.29
CA LEU A 71 24.06 9.36 -29.50
C LEU A 71 25.43 8.67 -29.38
N SER A 72 25.84 8.25 -28.17
CA SER A 72 27.16 7.65 -27.97
C SER A 72 27.23 6.24 -28.57
N ASP A 73 28.13 6.07 -29.54
CA ASP A 73 28.50 4.77 -30.14
C ASP A 73 29.82 4.20 -29.58
N ASP A 74 30.57 4.99 -28.80
CA ASP A 74 31.74 4.50 -28.06
C ASP A 74 31.31 3.85 -26.72
N PRO A 75 31.64 2.57 -26.47
CA PRO A 75 31.25 1.88 -25.24
C PRO A 75 31.76 2.50 -23.94
N SER A 76 32.97 3.07 -23.96
CA SER A 76 33.57 3.68 -22.76
C SER A 76 32.85 4.96 -22.38
N ARG A 77 32.65 5.88 -23.33
CA ARG A 77 31.87 7.10 -23.12
C ARG A 77 30.40 6.81 -22.79
N ALA A 78 29.80 5.82 -23.45
CA ALA A 78 28.46 5.35 -23.15
C ALA A 78 28.31 4.95 -21.67
N ARG A 79 29.32 4.28 -21.12
CA ARG A 79 29.35 3.88 -19.71
C ARG A 79 29.46 5.09 -18.78
N GLU A 80 30.35 6.03 -19.06
CA GLU A 80 30.49 7.27 -18.27
C GLU A 80 29.16 8.03 -18.21
N TYR A 81 28.50 8.22 -19.36
CA TYR A 81 27.17 8.83 -19.40
C TYR A 81 26.13 8.03 -18.61
N ALA A 82 26.13 6.70 -18.72
CA ALA A 82 25.20 5.85 -17.99
C ALA A 82 25.38 5.93 -16.46
N GLU A 83 26.62 6.10 -15.98
CA GLU A 83 26.93 6.36 -14.57
C GLU A 83 26.37 7.72 -14.13
N VAL A 84 26.58 8.77 -14.92
CA VAL A 84 26.00 10.11 -14.69
C VAL A 84 24.47 10.07 -14.60
N LEU A 85 23.82 9.33 -15.50
CA LEU A 85 22.36 9.14 -15.49
C LEU A 85 21.90 8.37 -14.24
N CYS A 86 22.65 7.37 -13.79
CA CYS A 86 22.36 6.65 -12.55
C CYS A 86 22.51 7.52 -11.31
N ASP A 87 23.52 8.41 -11.29
CA ASP A 87 23.74 9.35 -10.19
C ASP A 87 22.67 10.43 -10.13
N ALA A 88 22.33 11.05 -11.27
CA ALA A 88 21.22 11.99 -11.37
C ALA A 88 19.89 11.35 -10.93
N ASN A 89 19.68 10.07 -11.25
CA ASN A 89 18.50 9.34 -10.78
C ASN A 89 18.49 9.15 -9.27
N ARG A 90 19.66 8.87 -8.65
CA ARG A 90 19.79 8.71 -7.20
C ARG A 90 19.52 10.04 -6.50
N GLU A 91 20.15 11.12 -6.96
CA GLU A 91 19.95 12.49 -6.48
C GLU A 91 18.47 12.89 -6.55
N ARG A 92 17.82 12.67 -7.70
CA ARG A 92 16.37 12.91 -7.87
C ARG A 92 15.53 12.08 -6.90
N GLN A 93 15.87 10.81 -6.65
CA GLN A 93 15.13 9.94 -5.71
C GLN A 93 15.30 10.37 -4.25
N GLU A 94 16.50 10.82 -3.87
CA GLU A 94 16.79 11.36 -2.54
C GLU A 94 15.96 12.62 -2.30
N GLU A 95 15.94 13.54 -3.26
CA GLU A 95 15.15 14.77 -3.21
C GLU A 95 13.64 14.48 -3.20
N GLU A 96 13.17 13.57 -4.05
CA GLU A 96 11.78 13.11 -4.05
C GLU A 96 11.35 12.55 -2.69
N ASN A 97 12.21 11.76 -2.04
CA ASN A 97 11.91 11.20 -0.71
C ASN A 97 11.99 12.27 0.40
N ARG A 98 12.79 13.32 0.24
CA ARG A 98 12.81 14.48 1.15
C ARG A 98 11.49 15.23 1.07
N ILE A 99 11.09 15.65 -0.13
CA ILE A 99 9.85 16.39 -0.39
C ILE A 99 8.63 15.56 0.02
N VAL A 100 8.59 14.26 -0.27
CA VAL A 100 7.46 13.38 0.15
C VAL A 100 7.30 13.36 1.68
N ARG A 101 8.40 13.25 2.44
CA ARG A 101 8.35 13.24 3.91
C ARG A 101 7.84 14.57 4.46
N ASP A 102 8.35 15.67 3.91
CA ASP A 102 7.95 17.01 4.30
C ASP A 102 6.46 17.27 3.98
N ALA A 103 6.04 16.96 2.74
CA ALA A 103 4.65 17.09 2.33
C ALA A 103 3.69 16.24 3.17
N PHE A 104 4.05 15.00 3.54
CA PHE A 104 3.21 14.20 4.45
C PHE A 104 3.10 14.82 5.85
N ALA A 105 4.20 15.35 6.39
CA ALA A 105 4.15 16.04 7.68
C ALA A 105 3.25 17.28 7.62
N MET A 106 3.31 18.07 6.54
CA MET A 106 2.41 19.21 6.33
C MET A 106 0.94 18.79 6.20
N ILE A 107 0.65 17.72 5.45
CA ILE A 107 -0.72 17.20 5.30
C ILE A 107 -1.28 16.77 6.65
N GLU A 108 -0.51 16.00 7.42
CA GLU A 108 -0.94 15.53 8.74
C GLU A 108 -1.17 16.66 9.75
N ALA A 109 -0.43 17.77 9.61
CA ALA A 109 -0.54 18.91 10.51
C ALA A 109 -1.67 19.89 10.12
N GLU A 110 -1.89 20.13 8.83
CA GLU A 110 -2.66 21.29 8.34
C GLU A 110 -3.88 20.94 7.49
N HIS A 111 -3.93 19.77 6.85
CA HIS A 111 -4.97 19.48 5.86
C HIS A 111 -6.26 18.97 6.50
N ASP A 112 -7.38 19.62 6.19
CA ASP A 112 -8.72 19.21 6.65
C ASP A 112 -9.41 18.33 5.59
N PHE A 113 -9.27 17.01 5.74
CA PHE A 113 -9.92 16.02 4.86
C PHE A 113 -11.46 16.09 4.84
N GLY A 114 -12.09 16.71 5.84
CA GLY A 114 -13.53 16.89 5.88
C GLY A 114 -14.01 18.07 5.05
N ARG A 115 -13.14 19.06 4.84
CA ARG A 115 -13.44 20.33 4.17
C ARG A 115 -12.81 20.43 2.79
N ASP A 116 -11.54 20.06 2.65
CA ASP A 116 -10.71 20.41 1.49
C ASP A 116 -10.51 19.19 0.58
N PRO A 117 -11.19 19.12 -0.59
CA PRO A 117 -11.04 17.99 -1.51
C PRO A 117 -9.76 18.06 -2.35
N VAL A 118 -8.97 19.13 -2.27
CA VAL A 118 -7.70 19.30 -3.00
C VAL A 118 -6.57 19.58 -2.02
N ILE A 119 -5.51 18.78 -2.09
CA ILE A 119 -4.28 19.00 -1.32
C ILE A 119 -3.45 20.08 -2.03
N VAL A 120 -3.31 21.26 -1.42
CA VAL A 120 -2.52 22.38 -1.98
C VAL A 120 -1.44 22.81 -1.00
N LEU A 121 -0.18 22.52 -1.33
CA LEU A 121 0.97 22.78 -0.44
C LEU A 121 2.04 23.60 -1.15
N SER A 122 2.85 24.30 -0.37
CA SER A 122 4.00 25.04 -0.88
C SER A 122 5.20 24.95 0.05
N SER A 123 6.41 25.04 -0.50
CA SER A 123 7.64 25.18 0.28
C SER A 123 8.69 25.96 -0.50
N ASP A 124 9.53 26.69 0.23
CA ASP A 124 10.72 27.38 -0.29
C ASP A 124 11.87 26.41 -0.58
N GLU A 125 11.84 25.22 0.03
CA GLU A 125 12.93 24.26 -0.08
C GLU A 125 12.75 23.23 -1.19
N TRP A 126 11.55 23.11 -1.78
CA TRP A 126 11.27 22.02 -2.73
C TRP A 126 11.86 22.28 -4.10
N HIS A 127 12.54 21.30 -4.68
CA HIS A 127 13.03 21.42 -6.05
C HIS A 127 11.90 21.35 -7.09
N HIS A 128 11.71 22.41 -7.89
CA HIS A 128 10.59 22.53 -8.85
C HIS A 128 10.57 21.43 -9.94
N GLY A 129 11.73 20.88 -10.33
CA GLY A 129 11.83 19.73 -11.23
C GLY A 129 11.31 18.38 -10.67
N VAL A 130 11.08 18.30 -9.36
CA VAL A 130 10.74 17.06 -8.63
C VAL A 130 9.30 17.06 -8.11
N ILE A 131 8.74 18.23 -7.73
CA ILE A 131 7.39 18.35 -7.17
C ILE A 131 6.29 17.66 -7.99
N GLY A 132 6.41 17.61 -9.32
CA GLY A 132 5.43 16.92 -10.17
C GLY A 132 5.39 15.40 -9.97
N ILE A 133 6.49 14.77 -9.56
CA ILE A 133 6.52 13.34 -9.21
C ILE A 133 5.89 13.13 -7.82
N VAL A 134 6.18 14.06 -6.91
CA VAL A 134 5.66 14.00 -5.53
C VAL A 134 4.15 14.23 -5.53
N ALA A 135 3.64 15.18 -6.31
CA ALA A 135 2.20 15.38 -6.49
C ALA A 135 1.49 14.10 -6.93
N SER A 136 2.06 13.35 -7.89
CA SER A 136 1.51 12.05 -8.31
C SER A 136 1.47 11.03 -7.15
N ARG A 137 2.54 10.93 -6.36
CA ARG A 137 2.57 10.01 -5.20
C ARG A 137 1.54 10.37 -4.14
N ILE A 138 1.35 11.66 -3.86
CA ILE A 138 0.36 12.13 -2.89
C ILE A 138 -1.05 11.87 -3.41
N THR A 139 -1.33 12.17 -4.68
CA THR A 139 -2.60 11.85 -5.32
C THR A 139 -2.91 10.35 -5.28
N GLU A 140 -1.94 9.49 -5.59
CA GLU A 140 -2.10 8.03 -5.47
C GLU A 140 -2.33 7.57 -4.03
N ARG A 141 -1.68 8.21 -3.05
CA ARG A 141 -1.78 7.83 -1.62
C ARG A 141 -3.11 8.22 -1.00
N TYR A 142 -3.60 9.42 -1.28
CA TYR A 142 -4.80 9.97 -0.65
C TYR A 142 -6.05 9.88 -1.52
N GLY A 143 -5.93 9.60 -2.82
CA GLY A 143 -7.06 9.61 -3.74
C GLY A 143 -7.62 11.01 -4.00
N LEU A 144 -6.85 12.06 -3.71
CA LEU A 144 -7.26 13.46 -3.85
C LEU A 144 -6.40 14.18 -4.90
N PRO A 145 -6.96 15.10 -5.70
CA PRO A 145 -6.17 16.03 -6.50
C PRO A 145 -5.12 16.73 -5.62
N THR A 146 -3.92 16.88 -6.14
CA THR A 146 -2.79 17.46 -5.41
C THR A 146 -2.07 18.49 -6.25
N ILE A 147 -1.81 19.65 -5.67
CA ILE A 147 -1.02 20.73 -6.25
C ILE A 147 0.09 21.09 -5.29
N LEU A 148 1.34 21.00 -5.77
CA LEU A 148 2.51 21.40 -5.01
C LEU A 148 3.13 22.62 -5.68
N VAL A 149 3.54 23.61 -4.88
CA VAL A 149 4.21 24.83 -5.35
C VAL A 149 5.59 24.93 -4.71
N SER A 150 6.61 25.15 -5.54
CA SER A 150 7.97 25.44 -5.10
C SER A 150 8.23 26.93 -5.26
N PHE A 151 8.69 27.56 -4.19
CA PHE A 151 9.22 28.93 -4.19
C PHE A 151 10.76 28.94 -4.21
N GLU A 152 11.39 27.84 -4.65
CA GLU A 152 12.83 27.71 -4.80
C GLU A 152 13.40 28.77 -5.75
N GLY A 153 14.51 29.40 -5.33
CA GLY A 153 15.29 30.29 -6.19
C GLY A 153 14.74 31.70 -6.33
N GLY A 154 13.99 32.20 -5.34
CA GLY A 154 13.77 33.64 -5.20
C GLY A 154 15.10 34.39 -5.14
N ASP A 155 15.24 35.45 -5.93
CA ASP A 155 16.48 36.25 -5.99
C ASP A 155 16.79 36.97 -4.66
N ASP A 156 15.80 37.08 -3.77
CA ASP A 156 15.90 37.73 -2.46
C ASP A 156 15.96 36.68 -1.33
N PRO A 157 16.94 36.75 -0.41
CA PRO A 157 16.96 35.92 0.80
C PRO A 157 15.76 36.15 1.75
N TYR A 158 14.98 37.21 1.54
CA TYR A 158 13.74 37.48 2.27
C TYR A 158 12.52 37.21 1.39
N PRO A 159 11.58 36.33 1.82
CA PRO A 159 10.36 36.05 1.07
C PRO A 159 9.55 37.33 0.80
N SER A 160 9.24 37.58 -0.46
CA SER A 160 8.39 38.69 -0.90
C SER A 160 7.00 38.17 -1.32
N PRO A 161 5.92 38.93 -1.10
CA PRO A 161 4.61 38.61 -1.67
C PRO A 161 4.62 38.50 -3.20
N ASP A 162 5.56 39.16 -3.88
CA ASP A 162 5.71 39.14 -5.33
C ASP A 162 6.51 37.94 -5.86
N ASP A 163 7.09 37.12 -4.98
CA ASP A 163 7.82 35.91 -5.37
C ASP A 163 6.91 34.98 -6.18
N VAL A 164 7.38 34.54 -7.34
CA VAL A 164 6.63 33.64 -8.22
C VAL A 164 7.07 32.20 -7.99
N GLY A 165 6.17 31.40 -7.41
CA GLY A 165 6.37 29.97 -7.25
C GLY A 165 6.03 29.20 -8.53
N LYS A 166 6.74 28.10 -8.78
CA LYS A 166 6.42 27.13 -9.84
C LYS A 166 5.69 25.94 -9.24
N GLY A 167 4.51 25.63 -9.77
CA GLY A 167 3.67 24.54 -9.30
C GLY A 167 3.49 23.41 -10.29
N SER A 168 3.21 22.22 -9.77
CA SER A 168 2.72 21.08 -10.55
C SER A 168 1.55 20.44 -9.85
N GLY A 169 0.48 20.20 -10.62
CA GLY A 169 -0.74 19.56 -10.15
C GLY A 169 -1.00 18.20 -10.81
N ARG A 170 -1.68 17.33 -10.07
CA ARG A 170 -2.22 16.05 -10.51
C ARG A 170 -3.66 15.94 -10.06
N SER A 171 -4.50 15.38 -10.92
CA SER A 171 -5.92 15.20 -10.66
C SER A 171 -6.30 13.73 -10.50
N VAL A 172 -7.53 13.53 -10.03
CA VAL A 172 -8.22 12.25 -10.05
C VAL A 172 -9.40 12.29 -11.02
N LYS A 173 -9.96 11.12 -11.30
CA LYS A 173 -11.20 11.01 -12.08
C LYS A 173 -12.30 11.84 -11.41
N GLY A 174 -13.00 12.66 -12.18
CA GLY A 174 -14.08 13.51 -11.67
C GLY A 174 -13.69 14.98 -11.44
N LEU A 175 -12.42 15.34 -11.56
CA LEU A 175 -12.00 16.75 -11.58
C LEU A 175 -11.06 17.02 -12.76
N ASN A 176 -11.50 17.85 -13.71
CA ASN A 176 -10.63 18.39 -14.74
C ASN A 176 -9.75 19.50 -14.14
N LEU A 177 -8.46 19.22 -13.98
CA LEU A 177 -7.52 20.16 -13.37
C LEU A 177 -7.27 21.39 -14.24
N PHE A 178 -7.35 21.29 -15.57
CA PHE A 178 -7.22 22.45 -16.44
C PHE A 178 -8.38 23.43 -16.22
N ASP A 179 -9.62 22.93 -16.15
CA ASP A 179 -10.80 23.76 -15.90
C ASP A 179 -10.75 24.36 -14.48
N ALA A 180 -10.28 23.59 -13.49
CA ALA A 180 -10.11 24.04 -12.12
C ALA A 180 -9.04 25.14 -11.97
N LEU A 181 -7.97 25.10 -12.77
CA LEU A 181 -6.98 26.19 -12.80
C LEU A 181 -7.52 27.40 -13.57
N SER A 182 -8.31 27.17 -14.61
CA SER A 182 -8.92 28.24 -15.40
C SER A 182 -9.91 29.08 -14.57
N SER A 183 -10.60 28.48 -13.60
CA SER A 183 -11.47 29.21 -12.66
C SER A 183 -10.70 30.07 -11.64
N CYS A 184 -9.38 29.93 -11.57
CA CYS A 184 -8.48 30.71 -10.72
C CYS A 184 -7.51 31.58 -11.55
N GLU A 185 -7.79 31.86 -12.82
CA GLU A 185 -6.84 32.50 -13.73
C GLU A 185 -6.33 33.87 -13.26
N ASP A 186 -7.14 34.61 -12.52
CA ASP A 186 -6.82 35.92 -11.97
C ASP A 186 -5.76 35.87 -10.86
N LEU A 187 -5.60 34.71 -10.21
CA LEU A 187 -4.62 34.45 -9.15
C LEU A 187 -3.35 33.78 -9.68
N LEU A 188 -3.29 33.46 -10.98
CA LEU A 188 -2.20 32.70 -11.58
C LEU A 188 -1.40 33.58 -12.55
N VAL A 189 -0.07 33.52 -12.43
CA VAL A 189 0.84 34.17 -13.39
C VAL A 189 0.82 33.44 -14.73
N LYS A 190 0.76 32.11 -14.68
CA LYS A 190 0.69 31.24 -15.85
C LYS A 190 0.11 29.89 -15.44
N TYR A 191 -0.66 29.25 -16.32
CA TYR A 191 -1.05 27.86 -16.16
C TYR A 191 -1.20 27.16 -17.51
N GLY A 192 -1.24 25.84 -17.49
CA GLY A 192 -1.51 25.02 -18.66
C GLY A 192 -1.39 23.53 -18.35
N GLY A 193 -1.93 22.69 -19.23
CA GLY A 193 -1.89 21.24 -19.04
C GLY A 193 -3.11 20.55 -19.65
N HIS A 194 -3.48 19.43 -19.03
CA HIS A 194 -4.61 18.60 -19.41
C HIS A 194 -5.41 18.21 -18.16
N GLU A 195 -6.47 17.44 -18.37
CA GLU A 195 -7.40 17.00 -17.33
C GLU A 195 -6.74 16.45 -16.06
N LEU A 196 -5.71 15.60 -16.21
CA LEU A 196 -5.08 14.90 -15.09
C LEU A 196 -3.76 15.50 -14.60
N ALA A 197 -3.19 16.45 -15.34
CA ALA A 197 -1.88 17.02 -15.00
C ALA A 197 -1.73 18.43 -15.55
N ALA A 198 -1.27 19.35 -14.70
CA ALA A 198 -1.05 20.74 -15.08
C ALA A 198 0.21 21.32 -14.42
N GLY A 199 0.74 22.36 -15.05
CA GLY A 199 1.76 23.24 -14.49
C GLY A 199 1.17 24.62 -14.27
N LEU A 200 1.62 25.29 -13.21
CA LEU A 200 1.17 26.63 -12.85
C LEU A 200 2.31 27.48 -12.30
N SER A 201 2.10 28.79 -12.26
CA SER A 201 2.90 29.74 -11.52
C SER A 201 1.97 30.70 -10.77
N VAL A 202 2.27 30.96 -9.51
CA VAL A 202 1.44 31.74 -8.58
C VAL A 202 2.33 32.65 -7.75
N ARG A 203 1.87 33.86 -7.44
CA ARG A 203 2.61 34.74 -6.52
C ARG A 203 2.42 34.27 -5.09
N ARG A 204 3.40 34.49 -4.23
CA ARG A 204 3.33 34.13 -2.81
C ARG A 204 2.14 34.79 -2.11
N GLY A 205 1.88 36.06 -2.42
CA GLY A 205 0.74 36.81 -1.88
C GLY A 205 -0.62 36.22 -2.26
N ASP A 206 -0.74 35.66 -3.47
CA ASP A 206 -2.00 35.14 -4.02
C ASP A 206 -2.22 33.65 -3.67
N PHE A 207 -1.22 32.98 -3.10
CA PHE A 207 -1.24 31.53 -2.90
C PHE A 207 -2.34 31.05 -1.95
N SER A 208 -2.61 31.81 -0.87
CA SER A 208 -3.69 31.47 0.07
C SER A 208 -5.06 31.53 -0.58
N ASP A 209 -5.33 32.59 -1.33
CA ASP A 209 -6.59 32.80 -2.04
C ASP A 209 -6.77 31.75 -3.15
N PHE A 210 -5.67 31.40 -3.84
CA PHE A 210 -5.67 30.32 -4.82
C PHE A 210 -6.05 28.97 -4.19
N ARG A 211 -5.45 28.63 -3.03
CA ARG A 211 -5.74 27.41 -2.29
C ARG A 211 -7.22 27.33 -1.92
N GLU A 212 -7.81 28.42 -1.46
CA GLU A 212 -9.23 28.47 -1.11
C GLU A 212 -10.12 28.29 -2.35
N ARG A 213 -9.89 29.10 -3.39
CA ARG A 213 -10.74 29.09 -4.60
C ARG A 213 -10.73 27.76 -5.33
N ILE A 214 -9.58 27.07 -5.39
CA ILE A 214 -9.53 25.76 -6.06
C ILE A 214 -10.23 24.67 -5.25
N ASN A 215 -10.19 24.74 -3.92
CA ASN A 215 -10.95 23.85 -3.06
C ASN A 215 -12.46 24.11 -3.19
N ASP A 216 -12.89 25.37 -3.29
CA ASP A 216 -14.28 25.74 -3.53
C ASP A 216 -14.80 25.16 -4.85
N TYR A 217 -14.05 25.38 -5.93
CA TYR A 217 -14.38 24.83 -7.24
C TYR A 217 -14.52 23.29 -7.20
N ALA A 218 -13.61 22.63 -6.50
CA ALA A 218 -13.59 21.18 -6.36
C ALA A 218 -14.74 20.65 -5.49
N ARG A 219 -15.12 21.34 -4.41
CA ARG A 219 -16.25 20.96 -3.53
C ARG A 219 -17.58 20.90 -4.27
N GLU A 220 -17.78 21.78 -5.26
CA GLU A 220 -18.99 21.80 -6.08
C GLU A 220 -19.08 20.63 -7.07
N ARG A 221 -17.96 19.97 -7.37
CA ARG A 221 -17.85 19.01 -8.50
C ARG A 221 -17.45 17.60 -8.08
N LEU A 222 -16.62 17.47 -7.05
CA LEU A 222 -16.21 16.18 -6.51
C LEU A 222 -17.25 15.66 -5.53
N THR A 223 -17.81 14.51 -5.83
CA THR A 223 -18.61 13.76 -4.85
C THR A 223 -17.68 12.92 -3.97
N ARG A 224 -18.12 12.56 -2.77
CA ARG A 224 -17.31 11.70 -1.87
C ARG A 224 -17.00 10.35 -2.50
N GLU A 225 -17.90 9.83 -3.33
CA GLU A 225 -17.74 8.57 -4.04
C GLU A 225 -16.63 8.66 -5.11
N ALA A 226 -16.46 9.81 -5.76
CA ALA A 226 -15.39 10.03 -6.74
C ALA A 226 -13.99 10.06 -6.10
N LEU A 227 -13.90 10.29 -4.78
CA LEU A 227 -12.66 10.31 -4.02
C LEU A 227 -12.22 8.91 -3.54
N ILE A 228 -13.03 7.87 -3.72
CA ILE A 228 -12.68 6.50 -3.35
C ILE A 228 -11.94 5.87 -4.53
N PRO A 229 -10.64 5.51 -4.40
CA PRO A 229 -9.93 4.83 -5.47
C PRO A 229 -10.59 3.50 -5.81
N THR A 230 -10.91 3.28 -7.07
CA THR A 230 -11.48 2.02 -7.57
C THR A 230 -10.44 1.29 -8.40
N ILE A 231 -10.41 -0.03 -8.27
CA ILE A 231 -9.63 -0.91 -9.15
C ILE A 231 -10.60 -1.91 -9.77
N ASP A 232 -10.72 -1.88 -11.09
CA ASP A 232 -11.58 -2.80 -11.82
C ASP A 232 -10.88 -4.16 -11.99
N ALA A 233 -11.64 -5.24 -11.79
CA ALA A 233 -11.23 -6.58 -12.19
C ALA A 233 -11.71 -6.83 -13.62
N ASP A 234 -10.83 -7.35 -14.48
CA ASP A 234 -11.18 -7.75 -15.84
C ASP A 234 -12.04 -9.02 -15.84
N CYS A 235 -11.75 -9.96 -14.92
CA CYS A 235 -12.46 -11.22 -14.79
C CYS A 235 -12.34 -11.81 -13.38
N GLU A 236 -13.32 -12.62 -13.00
CA GLU A 236 -13.23 -13.48 -11.82
C GLU A 236 -12.69 -14.85 -12.22
N LEU A 237 -11.72 -15.37 -11.47
CA LEU A 237 -11.12 -16.68 -11.70
C LEU A 237 -11.37 -17.60 -10.52
N THR A 238 -11.79 -18.83 -10.80
CA THR A 238 -11.92 -19.90 -9.80
C THR A 238 -10.60 -20.65 -9.61
N GLY A 239 -10.53 -21.47 -8.55
CA GLY A 239 -9.32 -22.22 -8.20
C GLY A 239 -8.81 -23.15 -9.32
N ASP A 240 -9.71 -23.73 -10.10
CA ASP A 240 -9.42 -24.64 -11.21
C ASP A 240 -8.94 -23.93 -12.49
N GLU A 241 -9.28 -22.64 -12.65
CA GLU A 241 -8.81 -21.83 -13.78
C GLU A 241 -7.38 -21.30 -13.58
N LEU A 242 -6.90 -21.28 -12.33
CA LEU A 242 -5.55 -20.85 -11.96
C LEU A 242 -4.51 -21.88 -12.39
N THR A 243 -4.14 -21.83 -13.67
CA THR A 243 -3.20 -22.76 -14.29
C THR A 243 -1.98 -22.05 -14.89
N LEU A 244 -0.84 -22.75 -14.93
CA LEU A 244 0.36 -22.27 -15.61
C LEU A 244 0.13 -22.01 -17.11
N GLY A 245 -0.85 -22.70 -17.71
CA GLY A 245 -1.29 -22.47 -19.09
C GLY A 245 -1.88 -21.07 -19.25
N LEU A 246 -2.89 -20.74 -18.44
CA LEU A 246 -3.52 -19.42 -18.43
C LEU A 246 -2.50 -18.31 -18.17
N ALA A 247 -1.61 -18.48 -17.19
CA ALA A 247 -0.54 -17.51 -16.93
C ALA A 247 0.39 -17.31 -18.14
N GLY A 248 0.69 -18.38 -18.88
CA GLY A 248 1.48 -18.30 -20.11
C GLY A 248 0.75 -17.61 -21.27
N GLU A 249 -0.56 -17.80 -21.39
CA GLU A 249 -1.40 -17.09 -22.36
C GLU A 249 -1.43 -15.58 -22.08
N ILE A 250 -1.57 -15.21 -20.80
CA ILE A 250 -1.49 -13.80 -20.35
C ILE A 250 -0.12 -13.21 -20.69
N GLU A 251 0.99 -13.91 -20.41
CA GLU A 251 2.34 -13.46 -20.82
C GLU A 251 2.45 -13.26 -22.34
N GLY A 252 1.71 -14.03 -23.14
CA GLY A 252 1.63 -13.87 -24.60
C GLY A 252 1.01 -12.55 -25.07
N MET A 253 0.24 -11.87 -24.20
CA MET A 253 -0.38 -10.56 -24.47
C MET A 253 0.60 -9.38 -24.30
N GLU A 254 1.84 -9.63 -23.84
CA GLU A 254 2.87 -8.61 -23.75
C GLU A 254 3.21 -7.97 -25.12
N PRO A 255 3.59 -6.67 -25.16
CA PRO A 255 3.93 -5.83 -24.01
C PRO A 255 2.73 -5.13 -23.36
N PHE A 256 2.69 -5.14 -22.03
CA PHE A 256 1.74 -4.35 -21.26
C PHE A 256 2.17 -2.87 -21.15
N GLY A 257 1.21 -1.97 -20.95
CA GLY A 257 1.40 -0.53 -20.81
C GLY A 257 0.07 0.21 -20.73
N VAL A 258 0.10 1.55 -20.86
CA VAL A 258 -1.13 2.38 -20.74
C VAL A 258 -2.26 1.95 -21.68
N GLY A 259 -1.94 1.59 -22.93
CA GLY A 259 -2.94 1.13 -23.91
C GLY A 259 -3.23 -0.38 -23.88
N ASN A 260 -2.57 -1.14 -23.01
CA ASN A 260 -2.73 -2.58 -22.83
C ASN A 260 -2.33 -2.93 -21.39
N PRO A 261 -3.12 -2.55 -20.37
CA PRO A 261 -2.76 -2.78 -18.98
C PRO A 261 -2.61 -4.28 -18.70
N THR A 262 -1.83 -4.63 -17.68
CA THR A 262 -1.76 -6.03 -17.25
C THR A 262 -3.13 -6.45 -16.71
N PRO A 263 -3.71 -7.57 -17.21
CA PRO A 263 -5.02 -8.03 -16.74
C PRO A 263 -5.06 -8.25 -15.23
N CYS A 264 -6.11 -7.75 -14.60
CA CYS A 264 -6.39 -7.84 -13.18
C CYS A 264 -7.54 -8.81 -12.95
N PHE A 265 -7.36 -9.77 -12.05
CA PHE A 265 -8.32 -10.81 -11.76
C PHE A 265 -8.75 -10.76 -10.31
N VAL A 266 -9.96 -11.21 -10.03
CA VAL A 266 -10.45 -11.45 -8.67
C VAL A 266 -10.64 -12.94 -8.43
N SER A 267 -10.28 -13.42 -7.26
CA SER A 267 -10.71 -14.73 -6.76
C SER A 267 -11.29 -14.55 -5.37
N ARG A 268 -12.45 -15.16 -5.15
CA ARG A 268 -13.21 -15.04 -3.91
C ARG A 268 -13.02 -16.26 -3.02
N ASP A 269 -13.33 -16.08 -1.74
CA ASP A 269 -13.42 -17.16 -0.76
C ASP A 269 -12.15 -18.04 -0.66
N LEU A 270 -10.99 -17.43 -0.91
CA LEU A 270 -9.70 -18.10 -0.75
C LEU A 270 -9.38 -18.28 0.74
N ILE A 271 -8.81 -19.40 1.14
CA ILE A 271 -8.41 -19.62 2.54
C ILE A 271 -6.95 -19.23 2.71
N VAL A 272 -6.65 -18.32 3.64
CA VAL A 272 -5.26 -18.02 4.01
C VAL A 272 -4.67 -19.23 4.73
N ARG A 273 -3.75 -19.95 4.09
CA ARG A 273 -3.09 -21.14 4.66
C ARG A 273 -1.87 -20.77 5.47
N GLU A 274 -1.03 -19.89 4.92
CA GLU A 274 0.24 -19.49 5.54
C GLU A 274 0.57 -18.04 5.20
N ILE A 275 1.28 -17.37 6.11
CA ILE A 275 1.72 -15.98 5.97
C ILE A 275 3.22 -15.93 6.25
N TYR A 276 3.99 -15.35 5.33
CA TYR A 276 5.44 -15.23 5.43
C TYR A 276 5.88 -13.78 5.24
N PRO A 277 6.49 -13.13 6.25
CA PRO A 277 7.20 -11.89 6.04
C PRO A 277 8.46 -12.15 5.20
N ILE A 278 8.68 -11.36 4.16
CA ILE A 278 9.83 -11.43 3.26
C ILE A 278 10.58 -10.10 3.26
N SER A 279 11.87 -10.14 2.94
CA SER A 279 12.73 -8.95 2.82
C SER A 279 12.75 -8.11 4.10
N GLY A 280 12.84 -8.77 5.27
CA GLY A 280 12.85 -8.09 6.56
C GLY A 280 11.50 -7.46 6.94
N GLY A 281 10.39 -8.04 6.47
CA GLY A 281 9.03 -7.58 6.81
C GLY A 281 8.49 -6.45 5.92
N LYS A 282 9.22 -6.07 4.85
CA LYS A 282 8.77 -5.07 3.88
C LYS A 282 7.68 -5.61 2.94
N HIS A 283 7.66 -6.91 2.71
CA HIS A 283 6.75 -7.61 1.83
C HIS A 283 6.16 -8.81 2.56
N THR A 284 4.99 -9.26 2.15
CA THR A 284 4.35 -10.46 2.70
C THR A 284 4.02 -11.41 1.56
N LYS A 285 4.36 -12.68 1.73
CA LYS A 285 3.90 -13.77 0.87
C LYS A 285 2.81 -14.54 1.59
N LEU A 286 1.72 -14.82 0.89
CA LEU A 286 0.64 -15.67 1.35
C LEU A 286 0.68 -16.97 0.58
N LEU A 287 0.37 -18.07 1.27
CA LEU A 287 -0.16 -19.26 0.60
C LEU A 287 -1.67 -19.24 0.77
N VAL A 288 -2.39 -19.21 -0.35
CA VAL A 288 -3.85 -19.16 -0.36
C VAL A 288 -4.42 -20.40 -1.01
N GLY A 289 -5.44 -20.99 -0.38
CA GLY A 289 -6.08 -22.20 -0.83
C GLY A 289 -7.38 -21.93 -1.57
N ALA A 290 -7.61 -22.62 -2.68
CA ALA A 290 -8.89 -22.72 -3.36
C ALA A 290 -9.24 -24.20 -3.49
N GLY A 291 -10.14 -24.70 -2.64
CA GLY A 291 -10.32 -26.14 -2.44
C GLY A 291 -9.02 -26.81 -1.96
N ASP A 292 -8.59 -27.85 -2.67
CA ASP A 292 -7.36 -28.62 -2.40
C ASP A 292 -6.10 -27.98 -3.01
N ALA A 293 -6.25 -27.03 -3.93
CA ALA A 293 -5.14 -26.34 -4.57
C ALA A 293 -4.62 -25.20 -3.69
N THR A 294 -3.30 -24.93 -3.76
CA THR A 294 -2.65 -23.83 -3.03
C THR A 294 -1.79 -23.00 -3.98
N PHE A 295 -1.90 -21.68 -3.87
CA PHE A 295 -1.25 -20.71 -4.74
C PHE A 295 -0.40 -19.71 -3.94
N GLU A 296 0.69 -19.24 -4.53
CA GLU A 296 1.51 -18.18 -3.93
C GLU A 296 0.96 -16.81 -4.32
N ALA A 297 0.70 -15.96 -3.32
CA ALA A 297 0.29 -14.58 -3.51
C ALA A 297 1.28 -13.61 -2.85
N MET A 298 1.81 -12.68 -3.64
CA MET A 298 2.82 -11.70 -3.22
C MET A 298 2.18 -10.34 -2.97
N CYS A 299 2.27 -9.86 -1.73
CA CYS A 299 1.87 -8.53 -1.30
C CYS A 299 3.10 -7.62 -1.17
N PHE A 300 3.37 -6.81 -2.18
CA PHE A 300 4.48 -5.86 -2.14
C PHE A 300 4.16 -4.62 -1.29
N ARG A 301 5.18 -4.12 -0.58
CA ARG A 301 5.11 -2.99 0.36
C ARG A 301 4.03 -3.13 1.43
N MET A 302 3.76 -4.38 1.83
CA MET A 302 2.77 -4.71 2.85
C MET A 302 3.48 -5.58 3.89
N SER A 303 3.60 -5.08 5.11
CA SER A 303 4.07 -5.89 6.24
C SER A 303 3.00 -6.88 6.66
N GLU A 304 3.36 -7.86 7.47
CA GLU A 304 2.40 -8.79 8.07
C GLU A 304 1.37 -8.05 8.93
N SER A 305 1.79 -7.05 9.72
CA SER A 305 0.88 -6.22 10.50
C SER A 305 -0.08 -5.41 9.61
N ALA A 306 0.40 -4.87 8.50
CA ALA A 306 -0.42 -4.10 7.57
C ALA A 306 -1.35 -5.00 6.74
N LEU A 307 -1.10 -6.31 6.67
CA LEU A 307 -1.95 -7.27 5.99
C LEU A 307 -3.32 -7.38 6.68
N ASP A 308 -3.40 -7.24 8.00
CA ASP A 308 -4.67 -7.28 8.76
C ASP A 308 -5.49 -8.58 8.50
N ARG A 309 -4.83 -9.66 8.07
CA ARG A 309 -5.43 -10.98 7.79
C ARG A 309 -4.68 -12.05 8.56
N TYR A 310 -5.35 -13.16 8.81
CA TYR A 310 -4.78 -14.25 9.60
C TYR A 310 -4.96 -15.63 8.97
N VAL A 311 -4.12 -16.57 9.40
CA VAL A 311 -4.21 -17.97 8.96
C VAL A 311 -5.57 -18.55 9.35
N GLY A 312 -6.25 -19.16 8.37
CA GLY A 312 -7.60 -19.71 8.47
C GLY A 312 -8.71 -18.76 8.03
N GLU A 313 -8.45 -17.46 7.84
CA GLU A 313 -9.44 -16.50 7.35
C GLU A 313 -9.74 -16.72 5.86
N THR A 314 -11.01 -16.55 5.47
CA THR A 314 -11.44 -16.53 4.06
C THR A 314 -11.37 -15.12 3.49
N ILE A 315 -10.69 -14.97 2.35
CA ILE A 315 -10.28 -13.68 1.76
C ILE A 315 -10.62 -13.62 0.27
N ASP A 316 -11.02 -12.44 -0.19
CA ASP A 316 -11.07 -12.11 -1.62
C ASP A 316 -9.77 -11.40 -2.00
N LEU A 317 -9.14 -11.84 -3.09
CA LEU A 317 -7.94 -11.23 -3.63
C LEU A 317 -8.18 -10.63 -5.01
N LEU A 318 -7.74 -9.39 -5.19
CA LEU A 318 -7.57 -8.75 -6.49
C LEU A 318 -6.09 -8.78 -6.86
N TYR A 319 -5.72 -9.34 -8.02
CA TYR A 319 -4.32 -9.60 -8.35
C TYR A 319 -4.05 -9.64 -9.86
N THR A 320 -2.78 -9.49 -10.23
CA THR A 320 -2.30 -9.87 -11.58
C THR A 320 -1.67 -11.26 -11.51
N LEU A 321 -1.94 -12.12 -12.49
CA LEU A 321 -1.40 -13.48 -12.55
C LEU A 321 -0.12 -13.55 -13.40
N GLY A 322 0.88 -14.30 -12.96
CA GLY A 322 2.12 -14.50 -13.70
C GLY A 322 2.83 -15.81 -13.38
N VAL A 323 3.92 -16.06 -14.10
CA VAL A 323 4.77 -17.23 -13.89
C VAL A 323 6.03 -16.82 -13.12
N ASN A 324 6.26 -17.46 -11.97
CA ASN A 324 7.51 -17.36 -11.25
C ASN A 324 8.44 -18.50 -11.68
N GLU A 325 9.72 -18.22 -11.91
CA GLU A 325 10.72 -19.23 -12.25
C GLU A 325 11.91 -19.16 -11.29
N TYR A 326 11.93 -20.07 -10.32
CA TYR A 326 12.97 -20.14 -9.31
C TYR A 326 13.65 -21.51 -9.29
N ALA A 327 14.99 -21.53 -9.32
CA ALA A 327 15.80 -22.75 -9.33
C ALA A 327 15.38 -23.78 -10.40
N GLY A 328 14.92 -23.30 -11.57
CA GLY A 328 14.46 -24.15 -12.68
C GLY A 328 13.04 -24.70 -12.52
N ARG A 329 12.33 -24.35 -11.45
CA ARG A 329 10.91 -24.68 -11.25
C ARG A 329 10.04 -23.49 -11.62
N ARG A 330 9.00 -23.76 -12.40
CA ARG A 330 7.96 -22.78 -12.73
C ARG A 330 6.77 -22.98 -11.79
N SER A 331 6.28 -21.91 -11.20
CA SER A 331 5.08 -21.89 -10.36
C SER A 331 4.20 -20.70 -10.73
N LEU A 332 2.92 -20.81 -10.42
CA LEU A 332 2.00 -19.68 -10.48
C LEU A 332 2.32 -18.70 -9.36
N GLN A 333 2.22 -17.42 -9.68
CA GLN A 333 2.33 -16.35 -8.70
C GLN A 333 1.26 -15.30 -8.96
N MET A 334 0.49 -15.00 -7.93
CA MET A 334 -0.40 -13.85 -7.88
C MET A 334 0.40 -12.66 -7.33
N ILE A 335 0.32 -11.50 -7.98
CA ILE A 335 0.80 -10.24 -7.40
C ILE A 335 -0.43 -9.46 -6.95
N VAL A 336 -0.64 -9.42 -5.64
CA VAL A 336 -1.83 -8.84 -5.02
C VAL A 336 -1.82 -7.32 -5.22
N LYS A 337 -2.95 -6.82 -5.72
CA LYS A 337 -3.25 -5.39 -5.89
C LYS A 337 -4.10 -4.87 -4.75
N ASP A 338 -5.09 -5.66 -4.34
CA ASP A 338 -5.94 -5.36 -3.20
C ASP A 338 -6.50 -6.64 -2.57
N ARG A 339 -7.00 -6.53 -1.34
CA ARG A 339 -7.58 -7.64 -0.59
C ARG A 339 -8.69 -7.16 0.32
N ARG A 340 -9.68 -8.01 0.54
CA ARG A 340 -10.73 -7.79 1.53
C ARG A 340 -11.12 -9.11 2.19
N PRO A 341 -11.67 -9.12 3.42
CA PRO A 341 -12.32 -10.34 3.90
C PRO A 341 -13.39 -10.76 2.89
N SER A 342 -13.57 -12.06 2.71
CA SER A 342 -14.75 -12.57 1.99
C SER A 342 -16.03 -12.05 2.64
N ASP A 343 -17.12 -12.01 1.87
CA ASP A 343 -18.41 -11.54 2.39
C ASP A 343 -18.85 -12.42 3.59
N ASP A 344 -18.65 -13.75 3.51
CA ASP A 344 -18.88 -14.68 4.63
C ASP A 344 -18.00 -14.39 5.85
N ALA A 345 -16.69 -14.15 5.68
CA ALA A 345 -15.83 -13.80 6.82
C ALA A 345 -16.26 -12.48 7.46
N ALA A 346 -16.65 -11.50 6.66
CA ALA A 346 -17.10 -10.21 7.14
C ALA A 346 -18.44 -10.33 7.90
N ASP A 347 -19.37 -11.12 7.40
CA ASP A 347 -20.65 -11.42 8.04
C ASP A 347 -20.47 -12.20 9.34
N ARG A 348 -19.67 -13.28 9.34
CA ARG A 348 -19.33 -14.04 10.54
C ARG A 348 -18.71 -13.16 11.62
N PHE A 349 -17.74 -12.31 11.25
CA PHE A 349 -17.10 -11.40 12.21
C PHE A 349 -18.11 -10.40 12.80
N ARG A 350 -19.04 -9.86 12.00
CA ARG A 350 -20.13 -8.99 12.48
C ARG A 350 -21.07 -9.75 13.43
N ALA A 351 -21.52 -10.93 13.02
CA ALA A 351 -22.43 -11.75 13.81
C ALA A 351 -21.82 -12.15 15.15
N GLU A 352 -20.54 -12.55 15.19
CA GLU A 352 -19.84 -12.89 16.42
C GLU A 352 -19.67 -11.70 17.37
N ARG A 353 -19.41 -10.50 16.84
CA ARG A 353 -19.35 -9.27 17.64
C ARG A 353 -20.71 -8.94 18.23
N ASP A 354 -21.75 -8.97 17.42
CA ASP A 354 -23.10 -8.63 17.85
C ASP A 354 -23.62 -9.67 18.87
N ALA A 355 -23.28 -10.95 18.67
CA ALA A 355 -23.53 -12.03 19.64
C ALA A 355 -22.78 -11.82 20.97
N LEU A 356 -21.52 -11.38 20.94
CA LEU A 356 -20.77 -11.05 22.16
C LEU A 356 -21.46 -9.92 22.93
N SER A 357 -21.83 -8.84 22.25
CA SER A 357 -22.52 -7.70 22.86
C SER A 357 -23.86 -8.13 23.49
N ALA A 358 -24.68 -8.88 22.74
CA ALA A 358 -25.94 -9.41 23.24
C ALA A 358 -25.73 -10.34 24.45
N PHE A 359 -24.74 -11.22 24.39
CA PHE A 359 -24.41 -12.13 25.49
C PHE A 359 -24.04 -11.36 26.76
N LEU A 360 -23.13 -10.39 26.68
CA LEU A 360 -22.72 -9.58 27.82
C LEU A 360 -23.88 -8.78 28.42
N ASP A 361 -24.82 -8.32 27.60
CA ASP A 361 -26.05 -7.63 28.01
C ASP A 361 -27.11 -8.55 28.67
N GLY A 362 -26.85 -9.85 28.77
CA GLY A 362 -27.84 -10.80 29.28
C GLY A 362 -28.92 -11.20 28.26
N LYS A 363 -28.76 -10.81 26.99
CA LYS A 363 -29.69 -11.11 25.88
C LYS A 363 -29.29 -12.41 25.18
N ASP A 364 -30.19 -12.91 24.35
CA ASP A 364 -29.95 -14.06 23.48
C ASP A 364 -28.98 -13.68 22.33
N PRO A 365 -27.83 -14.36 22.19
CA PRO A 365 -26.85 -14.13 21.12
C PRO A 365 -27.35 -14.46 19.70
N SER A 366 -28.63 -14.85 19.51
CA SER A 366 -29.32 -14.88 18.22
C SER A 366 -28.66 -15.77 17.16
N GLY A 367 -28.68 -17.08 17.39
CA GLY A 367 -28.34 -18.09 16.36
C GLY A 367 -26.84 -18.33 16.13
N VAL A 368 -25.97 -17.69 16.90
CA VAL A 368 -24.53 -17.98 16.93
C VAL A 368 -24.23 -18.97 18.06
N GLU A 369 -23.56 -20.07 17.75
CA GLU A 369 -23.11 -21.04 18.75
C GLU A 369 -22.07 -20.39 19.68
N ILE A 370 -22.30 -20.44 20.99
CA ILE A 370 -21.39 -19.88 21.98
C ILE A 370 -20.21 -20.85 22.19
N PRO A 371 -18.97 -20.48 21.82
CA PRO A 371 -17.82 -21.35 22.02
C PRO A 371 -17.51 -21.42 23.52
N VAL A 372 -17.23 -22.62 24.02
CA VAL A 372 -16.77 -22.83 25.40
C VAL A 372 -15.24 -22.83 25.42
N PRO A 373 -14.59 -21.79 25.99
CA PRO A 373 -13.14 -21.76 26.08
C PRO A 373 -12.61 -22.84 27.02
N ASP A 374 -11.57 -23.56 26.60
CA ASP A 374 -10.86 -24.51 27.44
C ASP A 374 -9.61 -23.88 28.11
N ARG A 375 -8.93 -24.64 28.96
CA ARG A 375 -7.73 -24.16 29.66
C ARG A 375 -6.60 -23.75 28.72
N ARG A 376 -6.48 -24.37 27.53
CA ARG A 376 -5.48 -24.03 26.52
C ARG A 376 -5.83 -22.70 25.85
N ASP A 377 -7.11 -22.46 25.57
CA ASP A 377 -7.60 -21.19 25.03
C ASP A 377 -7.23 -20.03 25.97
N PHE A 378 -7.59 -20.14 27.26
CA PHE A 378 -7.22 -19.14 28.27
C PHE A 378 -5.71 -18.95 28.38
N ALA A 379 -4.93 -20.03 28.41
CA ALA A 379 -3.48 -19.95 28.49
C ALA A 379 -2.85 -19.29 27.25
N ALA A 380 -3.43 -19.46 26.06
CA ALA A 380 -2.98 -18.82 24.84
C ALA A 380 -3.21 -17.30 24.89
N VAL A 381 -4.42 -16.86 25.24
CA VAL A 381 -4.75 -15.43 25.36
C VAL A 381 -3.91 -14.76 26.45
N TYR A 382 -3.75 -15.39 27.62
CA TYR A 382 -2.95 -14.83 28.71
C TYR A 382 -1.47 -14.69 28.34
N ARG A 383 -0.89 -15.69 27.65
CA ARG A 383 0.50 -15.60 27.15
C ARG A 383 0.66 -14.44 26.18
N LEU A 384 -0.26 -14.32 25.22
CA LEU A 384 -0.25 -13.22 24.26
C LEU A 384 -0.26 -11.88 24.99
N LEU A 385 -1.22 -11.65 25.88
CA LEU A 385 -1.34 -10.39 26.64
C LEU A 385 -0.08 -10.07 27.43
N ARG A 386 0.54 -11.07 28.08
CA ARG A 386 1.78 -10.92 28.84
C ARG A 386 2.98 -10.54 27.98
N GLU A 387 3.11 -11.15 26.80
CA GLU A 387 4.19 -10.84 25.86
C GLU A 387 4.08 -9.40 25.37
N THR A 388 2.90 -8.96 24.96
CA THR A 388 2.65 -7.57 24.51
C THR A 388 2.80 -6.53 25.62
N ALA A 389 2.30 -6.82 26.82
CA ALA A 389 2.45 -5.91 27.96
C ALA A 389 3.94 -5.72 28.32
N SER A 390 4.77 -6.75 28.16
CA SER A 390 6.23 -6.65 28.36
C SER A 390 6.92 -5.74 27.35
N MET A 391 6.30 -5.51 26.19
CA MET A 391 6.74 -4.55 25.16
C MET A 391 6.14 -3.15 25.36
N GLY A 392 5.35 -2.93 26.41
CA GLY A 392 4.69 -1.65 26.70
C GLY A 392 3.44 -1.39 25.86
N GLU A 393 2.96 -2.37 25.07
CA GLU A 393 1.71 -2.25 24.31
C GLU A 393 0.50 -2.39 25.24
N ARG A 394 -0.45 -1.47 25.13
CA ARG A 394 -1.72 -1.48 25.88
C ARG A 394 -2.96 -1.55 24.99
N PHE A 395 -2.81 -1.27 23.70
CA PHE A 395 -3.91 -1.26 22.73
C PHE A 395 -3.84 -2.49 21.84
N PHE A 396 -4.97 -3.17 21.72
CA PHE A 396 -5.11 -4.48 21.11
C PHE A 396 -6.23 -4.47 20.07
N PRO A 397 -5.89 -4.24 18.79
CA PRO A 397 -6.84 -4.49 17.72
C PRO A 397 -7.22 -5.98 17.73
N VAL A 398 -8.52 -6.28 17.73
CA VAL A 398 -9.01 -7.67 17.83
C VAL A 398 -8.44 -8.55 16.73
N ARG A 399 -8.40 -8.04 15.49
CA ARG A 399 -7.82 -8.77 14.34
C ARG A 399 -6.34 -9.10 14.53
N SER A 400 -5.55 -8.21 15.12
CA SER A 400 -4.15 -8.46 15.44
C SER A 400 -3.99 -9.56 16.48
N MET A 401 -4.88 -9.63 17.48
CA MET A 401 -4.87 -10.72 18.46
C MET A 401 -5.25 -12.05 17.81
N LEU A 402 -6.32 -12.07 17.02
CA LEU A 402 -6.74 -13.27 16.26
C LEU A 402 -5.59 -13.77 15.38
N SER A 403 -4.90 -12.86 14.68
CA SER A 403 -3.74 -13.22 13.85
C SER A 403 -2.62 -13.94 14.58
N ARG A 404 -2.39 -13.63 15.85
CA ARG A 404 -1.36 -14.32 16.65
C ARG A 404 -1.91 -15.62 17.24
N LEU A 405 -3.18 -15.64 17.63
CA LEU A 405 -3.82 -16.78 18.27
C LEU A 405 -4.14 -17.92 17.29
N THR A 406 -4.55 -17.62 16.06
CA THR A 406 -4.88 -18.61 15.03
C THR A 406 -3.66 -19.16 14.27
N SER A 407 -2.46 -18.75 14.67
CA SER A 407 -1.21 -19.32 14.15
C SER A 407 -1.02 -20.79 14.56
N ASP A 408 -1.67 -21.24 15.64
CA ASP A 408 -1.76 -22.64 16.05
C ASP A 408 -3.10 -23.24 15.56
N PRO A 409 -3.08 -24.12 14.54
CA PRO A 409 -4.31 -24.72 14.00
C PRO A 409 -5.09 -25.56 15.02
N SER A 410 -4.45 -25.97 16.13
CA SER A 410 -5.12 -26.74 17.19
C SER A 410 -5.97 -25.87 18.13
N LEU A 411 -5.89 -24.54 17.99
CA LEU A 411 -6.60 -23.55 18.79
C LEU A 411 -7.41 -22.61 17.88
N PRO A 412 -8.59 -23.03 17.39
CA PRO A 412 -9.42 -22.16 16.57
C PRO A 412 -9.96 -21.01 17.42
N PHE A 413 -9.63 -19.78 17.02
CA PHE A 413 -10.13 -18.55 17.62
C PHE A 413 -11.00 -17.78 16.62
N GLY A 414 -12.19 -17.39 17.10
CA GLY A 414 -13.04 -16.37 16.49
C GLY A 414 -13.13 -15.14 17.39
N TYR A 415 -13.76 -14.08 16.89
CA TYR A 415 -14.05 -12.85 17.64
C TYR A 415 -14.77 -13.17 18.95
N LEU A 416 -15.83 -13.98 18.88
CA LEU A 416 -16.67 -14.29 20.04
C LEU A 416 -15.87 -15.01 21.13
N LYS A 417 -15.11 -16.06 20.79
CA LYS A 417 -14.29 -16.81 21.77
C LYS A 417 -13.27 -15.90 22.44
N LEU A 418 -12.56 -15.09 21.67
CA LEU A 418 -11.57 -14.14 22.20
C LEU A 418 -12.23 -13.13 23.14
N GLY A 419 -13.34 -12.51 22.72
CA GLY A 419 -14.09 -11.56 23.53
C GLY A 419 -14.56 -12.15 24.85
N LEU A 420 -15.15 -13.35 24.83
CA LEU A 420 -15.57 -14.06 26.04
C LEU A 420 -14.41 -14.28 27.01
N ILE A 421 -13.24 -14.73 26.52
CA ILE A 421 -12.05 -14.92 27.36
C ILE A 421 -11.57 -13.61 27.98
N LEU A 422 -11.51 -12.52 27.20
CA LEU A 422 -11.11 -11.21 27.70
C LEU A 422 -12.06 -10.73 28.80
N HIS A 423 -13.37 -10.89 28.63
CA HIS A 423 -14.35 -10.52 29.65
C HIS A 423 -14.28 -11.41 30.89
N VAL A 424 -14.04 -12.72 30.75
CA VAL A 424 -13.79 -13.61 31.90
C VAL A 424 -12.54 -13.19 32.67
N PHE A 425 -11.46 -12.82 31.98
CA PHE A 425 -10.25 -12.29 32.62
C PHE A 425 -10.50 -10.96 33.33
N ALA A 426 -11.31 -10.07 32.74
CA ALA A 426 -11.66 -8.81 33.36
C ALA A 426 -12.51 -9.01 34.63
N GLU A 427 -13.52 -9.88 34.57
CA GLU A 427 -14.36 -10.25 35.71
C GLU A 427 -13.56 -10.90 36.84
N SER A 428 -12.56 -11.71 36.48
CA SER A 428 -11.67 -12.40 37.43
C SER A 428 -10.54 -11.51 37.96
N GLY A 429 -10.49 -10.22 37.59
CA GLY A 429 -9.46 -9.28 38.03
C GLY A 429 -8.05 -9.56 37.51
N ILE A 430 -7.91 -10.34 36.44
CA ILE A 430 -6.63 -10.64 35.79
C ILE A 430 -6.20 -9.46 34.90
N ILE A 431 -7.18 -8.81 34.26
CA ILE A 431 -6.96 -7.64 33.40
C ILE A 431 -7.95 -6.53 33.70
N THR A 432 -7.59 -5.30 33.35
CA THR A 432 -8.57 -4.27 33.00
C THR A 432 -8.88 -4.38 31.51
N LEU A 433 -10.12 -4.11 31.12
CA LEU A 433 -10.55 -4.15 29.73
C LEU A 433 -11.43 -2.95 29.44
N LYS A 434 -11.07 -2.16 28.43
CA LYS A 434 -11.85 -1.02 27.95
C LYS A 434 -11.89 -1.04 26.42
N GLU A 435 -13.07 -0.84 25.84
CA GLU A 435 -13.22 -0.70 24.39
C GLU A 435 -12.93 0.76 23.99
N GLU A 436 -11.95 0.96 23.11
CA GLU A 436 -11.44 2.27 22.67
C GLU A 436 -11.67 2.42 21.17
N GLY A 437 -12.94 2.40 20.77
CA GLY A 437 -13.36 2.40 19.37
C GLY A 437 -13.68 1.02 18.84
N LYS A 438 -13.95 0.93 17.54
CA LYS A 438 -14.45 -0.29 16.91
C LYS A 438 -13.35 -1.36 16.85
N ASP A 439 -13.60 -2.50 17.49
CA ASP A 439 -12.72 -3.67 17.48
C ASP A 439 -11.30 -3.39 18.03
N LEU A 440 -11.19 -2.46 18.98
CA LEU A 440 -9.94 -2.07 19.64
C LEU A 440 -10.12 -2.08 21.17
N TYR A 441 -9.35 -2.93 21.85
CA TYR A 441 -9.36 -3.01 23.32
C TYR A 441 -8.11 -2.38 23.92
N ALA A 442 -8.27 -1.56 24.95
CA ALA A 442 -7.22 -1.22 25.90
C ALA A 442 -7.21 -2.27 27.02
N VAL A 443 -6.06 -2.91 27.24
CA VAL A 443 -5.88 -3.99 28.22
C VAL A 443 -4.65 -3.71 29.09
N ASP A 444 -4.83 -3.68 30.41
CA ASP A 444 -3.71 -3.69 31.37
C ASP A 444 -3.75 -4.98 32.20
N LEU A 445 -2.59 -5.63 32.37
CA LEU A 445 -2.44 -6.79 33.26
C LEU A 445 -2.44 -6.33 34.73
N CYS A 446 -3.30 -6.92 35.53
CA CYS A 446 -3.36 -6.68 36.96
C CYS A 446 -2.33 -7.56 37.70
N LYS A 447 -1.82 -7.05 38.83
CA LYS A 447 -1.04 -7.88 39.76
C LYS A 447 -2.02 -8.74 40.57
N THR A 448 -1.95 -10.06 40.40
CA THR A 448 -2.79 -10.99 41.15
C THR A 448 -2.02 -11.57 42.34
N GLU A 449 -2.61 -11.55 43.54
CA GLU A 449 -2.05 -12.19 44.73
C GLU A 449 -2.35 -13.70 44.70
N GLY A 450 -1.59 -14.44 43.90
CA GLY A 450 -1.72 -15.90 43.78
C GLY A 450 -2.42 -16.38 42.52
N LYS A 451 -2.79 -17.67 42.50
CA LYS A 451 -3.42 -18.33 41.36
C LYS A 451 -4.91 -18.01 41.34
N VAL A 452 -5.37 -17.29 40.33
CA VAL A 452 -6.80 -16.99 40.11
C VAL A 452 -7.53 -18.24 39.62
N ASP A 453 -8.69 -18.51 40.21
CA ASP A 453 -9.58 -19.61 39.82
C ASP A 453 -10.69 -19.10 38.88
N LEU A 454 -10.53 -19.36 37.58
CA LEU A 454 -11.49 -18.91 36.56
C LEU A 454 -12.87 -19.57 36.70
N GLU A 455 -12.96 -20.73 37.37
CA GLU A 455 -14.24 -21.42 37.57
C GLU A 455 -15.21 -20.63 38.47
N GLN A 456 -14.69 -19.64 39.20
CA GLN A 456 -15.51 -18.74 40.03
C GLN A 456 -16.17 -17.61 39.22
N SER A 457 -15.81 -17.43 37.94
CA SER A 457 -16.41 -16.42 37.06
C SER A 457 -17.89 -16.74 36.78
N PRO A 458 -18.84 -15.85 37.17
CA PRO A 458 -20.23 -15.93 36.70
C PRO A 458 -20.34 -16.03 35.19
N LEU A 459 -19.51 -15.30 34.45
CA LEU A 459 -19.54 -15.31 32.99
C LEU A 459 -19.15 -16.69 32.43
N LEU A 460 -18.07 -17.31 32.94
CA LEU A 460 -17.66 -18.65 32.52
C LEU A 460 -18.72 -19.71 32.86
N SER A 461 -19.36 -19.58 34.03
CA SER A 461 -20.46 -20.47 34.43
C SER A 461 -21.64 -20.37 33.47
N ARG A 462 -22.00 -19.15 33.05
CA ARG A 462 -23.07 -18.92 32.06
C ARG A 462 -22.73 -19.46 30.67
N ILE A 463 -21.47 -19.30 30.23
CA ILE A 463 -20.98 -19.88 28.97
C ILE A 463 -21.17 -21.41 28.98
N LYS A 464 -20.72 -22.08 30.04
CA LYS A 464 -20.81 -23.55 30.17
C LYS A 464 -22.26 -24.06 30.22
N LEU A 465 -23.15 -23.31 30.87
CA LEU A 465 -24.56 -23.67 30.99
C LEU A 465 -25.27 -23.64 29.64
N LEU A 466 -24.97 -22.63 28.81
CA LEU A 466 -25.56 -22.51 27.47
C LEU A 466 -25.06 -23.54 26.47
N ALA A 467 -23.86 -24.09 26.66
CA ALA A 467 -23.33 -25.17 25.83
C ALA A 467 -23.76 -26.57 26.28
N SER A 468 -24.44 -26.69 27.42
CA SER A 468 -24.97 -27.96 27.94
C SER A 468 -26.41 -28.22 27.48
N HIS A 469 -26.97 -27.32 26.68
CA HIS A 469 -28.28 -27.35 26.04
C HIS A 469 -28.12 -27.24 24.53
#